data_AF-A0A9P6PBI4-F1
#
_entry.id   AF-A0A9P6PBI4-F1
#
_cell.length_a   1.000
_cell.length_b   1.000
_cell.length_c   1.000
_cell.angle_alpha   90.00
_cell.angle_beta   90.00
_cell.angle_gamma   90.00
#
_symmetry.space_group_name_H-M   'P 1'
#
loop_
_entity.id
_entity.type
_entity.pdbx_description
1 polymer ?
#
loop_
_entity_poly.entity_id
_entity_poly.type
_entity_poly.pdbx_seq_one_letter_code
_entity_poly.pdbx_strand_id
1 'polypeptide(L)'
;MEITSGPFFTTSTGLIDSVDKKLMVVLRDGRKLIGILRSFDQFANLVLQDTIERIYVGNCYGDIPRGIFLIRGENVVLLGEIDLEKEEYSDLRQVPVEEILVAQREEMEAKQQLEKIRTNALHNQGFCVDNAQNDLY
;
A
#
# COMPACT_ATOMS: atom_id res chain seq x y z
N MET A 1 -1.49 -14.65 -42.32
CA MET A 1 -2.05 -15.43 -41.20
C MET A 1 -1.80 -14.59 -39.97
N GLU A 2 -2.77 -13.76 -39.60
CA GLU A 2 -2.68 -12.98 -38.37
C GLU A 2 -2.80 -13.96 -37.21
N ILE A 3 -1.71 -14.18 -36.49
CA ILE A 3 -1.75 -14.86 -35.21
C ILE A 3 -2.38 -13.82 -34.28
N THR A 4 -3.69 -13.93 -34.06
CA THR A 4 -4.35 -13.20 -32.97
C THR A 4 -3.77 -13.76 -31.67
N SER A 5 -2.72 -13.11 -31.17
CA SER A 5 -2.14 -13.41 -29.88
C SER A 5 -3.24 -13.23 -28.83
N GLY A 6 -3.67 -14.33 -28.22
CA GLY A 6 -4.55 -14.27 -27.06
C GLY A 6 -3.93 -13.40 -25.95
N PRO A 7 -4.73 -12.97 -24.95
CA PRO A 7 -4.23 -12.13 -23.88
C PRO A 7 -3.01 -12.76 -23.20
N PHE A 8 -1.92 -12.00 -23.10
CA PHE A 8 -0.70 -12.43 -22.43
C PHE A 8 -0.88 -12.32 -20.92
N PHE A 9 -1.02 -13.45 -20.22
CA PHE A 9 -1.11 -13.49 -18.76
C PHE A 9 0.29 -13.51 -18.13
N THR A 10 0.95 -12.36 -18.11
CA THR A 10 2.24 -12.19 -17.43
C THR A 10 2.17 -10.99 -16.49
N THR A 11 2.97 -11.00 -15.41
CA THR A 11 3.12 -9.84 -14.52
C THR A 11 3.47 -8.58 -15.30
N SER A 12 4.35 -8.70 -16.30
CA SER A 12 4.75 -7.58 -17.16
C SER A 12 3.57 -7.02 -17.95
N THR A 13 2.69 -7.87 -18.48
CA THR A 13 1.46 -7.41 -19.15
C THR A 13 0.52 -6.69 -18.18
N GLY A 14 0.46 -7.11 -16.92
CA GLY A 14 -0.38 -6.45 -15.91
C GLY A 14 0.11 -5.05 -15.53
N LEU A 15 1.41 -4.77 -15.66
CA LEU A 15 2.03 -3.50 -15.26
C LEU A 15 2.33 -2.57 -16.44
N ILE A 16 2.42 -3.09 -17.66
CA ILE A 16 2.78 -2.26 -18.83
C ILE A 16 1.78 -1.13 -19.05
N ASP A 17 0.49 -1.40 -18.86
CA ASP A 17 -0.59 -0.42 -19.02
C ASP A 17 -0.66 0.58 -17.85
N SER A 18 0.14 0.37 -16.81
CA SER A 18 0.22 1.23 -15.62
C SER A 18 1.39 2.22 -15.67
N VAL A 19 2.26 2.13 -16.69
CA VAL A 19 3.38 3.06 -16.87
C VAL A 19 2.86 4.47 -17.16
N ASP A 20 3.53 5.46 -16.58
CA ASP A 20 3.19 6.88 -16.60
C ASP A 20 1.83 7.23 -15.99
N LYS A 21 1.22 6.29 -15.25
CA LYS A 21 -0.02 6.51 -14.50
C LYS A 21 0.24 6.69 -13.01
N LYS A 22 -0.67 7.40 -12.34
CA LYS A 22 -0.66 7.59 -10.90
C LYS A 22 -1.21 6.32 -10.23
N LEU A 23 -0.39 5.66 -9.42
CA LEU A 23 -0.73 4.41 -8.74
C LEU A 23 -0.67 4.59 -7.22
N MET A 24 -1.51 3.84 -6.52
CA MET A 24 -1.33 3.54 -5.11
C MET A 24 -0.66 2.17 -4.97
N VAL A 25 0.39 2.09 -4.16
CA VAL A 25 1.13 0.87 -3.84
C VAL A 25 1.03 0.62 -2.34
N VAL A 26 0.57 -0.57 -1.95
CA VAL A 26 0.55 -1.02 -0.55
C VAL A 26 1.75 -1.91 -0.30
N LEU A 27 2.53 -1.57 0.73
CA LEU A 27 3.71 -2.31 1.13
C LEU A 27 3.39 -3.29 2.27
N ARG A 28 4.25 -4.29 2.44
CA ARG A 28 4.13 -5.29 3.53
C ARG A 28 4.14 -4.69 4.93
N ASP A 29 4.86 -3.60 5.13
CA ASP A 29 4.90 -2.87 6.41
C ASP A 29 3.65 -1.99 6.65
N GLY A 30 2.63 -2.10 5.79
CA GLY A 30 1.35 -1.39 5.90
C GLY A 30 1.36 0.02 5.29
N ARG A 31 2.51 0.50 4.81
CA ARG A 31 2.64 1.82 4.20
C ARG A 31 1.92 1.88 2.84
N LYS A 32 1.37 3.04 2.54
CA LYS A 32 0.63 3.31 1.30
C LYS A 32 1.35 4.44 0.57
N LEU A 33 1.97 4.09 -0.55
CA LEU A 33 2.69 5.03 -1.39
C LEU A 33 1.82 5.40 -2.59
N ILE A 34 1.78 6.66 -2.96
CA ILE A 34 1.09 7.16 -4.14
C ILE A 34 2.11 7.88 -5.00
N GLY A 35 2.23 7.53 -6.28
CA GLY A 35 3.19 8.15 -7.18
C GLY A 35 2.96 7.75 -8.63
N ILE A 36 3.76 8.32 -9.54
CA ILE A 36 3.69 8.01 -10.97
C ILE A 36 4.67 6.88 -11.27
N LEU A 37 4.19 5.75 -11.81
CA LEU A 37 5.06 4.63 -12.18
C LEU A 37 5.88 4.99 -13.41
N ARG A 38 7.21 5.01 -13.30
CA ARG A 38 8.13 5.30 -14.42
C ARG A 38 8.75 4.08 -15.04
N SER A 39 9.06 3.07 -14.22
CA SER A 39 9.61 1.82 -14.72
C SER A 39 9.35 0.70 -13.74
N PHE A 40 9.31 -0.52 -14.28
CA PHE A 40 9.24 -1.74 -13.49
C PHE A 40 10.09 -2.85 -14.14
N ASP A 41 10.30 -3.95 -13.42
CA ASP A 41 10.88 -5.17 -13.97
C ASP A 41 9.97 -6.40 -13.75
N GLN A 42 10.38 -7.57 -14.27
CA GLN A 42 9.59 -8.80 -14.13
C GLN A 42 9.40 -9.30 -12.68
N PHE A 43 10.18 -8.78 -11.74
CA PHE A 43 10.05 -9.07 -10.30
C PHE A 43 9.18 -8.04 -9.57
N ALA A 44 8.54 -7.12 -10.31
CA ALA A 44 7.77 -6.00 -9.80
C ALA A 44 8.58 -5.04 -8.92
N ASN A 45 9.89 -4.91 -9.15
CA ASN A 45 10.63 -3.76 -8.61
C ASN A 45 10.12 -2.49 -9.31
N LEU A 46 9.74 -1.46 -8.55
CA LEU A 46 9.06 -0.27 -9.07
C LEU A 46 9.91 0.98 -8.87
N VAL A 47 9.93 1.86 -9.87
CA VAL A 47 10.41 3.23 -9.74
C VAL A 47 9.21 4.16 -9.81
N LEU A 48 8.91 4.83 -8.69
CA LEU A 48 7.89 5.86 -8.62
C LEU A 48 8.52 7.25 -8.63
N GLN A 49 7.91 8.18 -9.35
CA GLN A 49 8.20 9.60 -9.31
C GLN A 49 7.10 10.35 -8.56
N ASP A 50 7.43 11.50 -7.97
CA ASP A 50 6.49 12.39 -7.28
C ASP A 50 5.71 11.65 -6.19
N THR A 51 6.42 10.74 -5.53
CA THR A 51 5.85 9.81 -4.56
C THR A 51 5.53 10.54 -3.27
N ILE A 52 4.33 10.31 -2.77
CA ILE A 52 3.89 10.64 -1.42
C ILE A 52 3.63 9.35 -0.65
N GLU A 53 3.82 9.39 0.65
CA GLU A 53 3.32 8.38 1.57
C GLU A 53 2.07 8.92 2.25
N ARG A 54 0.94 8.24 2.04
CA ARG A 54 -0.35 8.64 2.59
C ARG A 54 -0.70 7.76 3.79
N ILE A 55 -0.90 8.39 4.94
CA ILE A 55 -1.33 7.73 6.17
C ILE A 55 -2.82 7.97 6.33
N TYR A 56 -3.59 6.92 6.62
CA TYR A 56 -5.03 6.98 6.87
C TYR A 56 -5.29 6.59 8.33
N VAL A 57 -6.08 7.40 9.04
CA VAL A 57 -6.53 7.13 10.42
C VAL A 57 -7.97 7.59 10.55
N GLY A 58 -8.90 6.65 10.73
CA GLY A 58 -10.33 6.92 10.74
C GLY A 58 -10.77 7.64 9.44
N ASN A 59 -11.39 8.82 9.58
CA ASN A 59 -11.83 9.65 8.45
C ASN A 59 -10.81 10.74 8.05
N CYS A 60 -9.57 10.66 8.54
CA CYS A 60 -8.51 11.62 8.24
C CYS A 60 -7.36 10.97 7.46
N TYR A 61 -6.65 11.77 6.67
CA TYR A 61 -5.42 11.35 6.02
C TYR A 61 -4.35 12.44 6.05
N GLY A 62 -3.09 12.07 5.92
CA GLY A 62 -1.97 13.01 5.77
C GLY A 62 -0.89 12.48 4.84
N ASP A 63 -0.25 13.40 4.12
CA ASP A 63 0.69 13.10 3.02
C ASP A 63 2.11 13.53 3.36
N ILE A 64 3.05 12.60 3.23
CA ILE A 64 4.47 12.84 3.45
C ILE A 64 5.20 12.78 2.09
N PRO A 65 5.85 13.86 1.63
CA PRO A 65 6.57 13.83 0.36
C PRO A 65 7.79 12.90 0.44
N ARG A 66 7.94 12.02 -0.55
CA ARG A 66 9.06 11.08 -0.69
C ARG A 66 9.87 11.32 -1.97
N GLY A 67 9.28 11.91 -3.02
CA GLY A 67 9.98 12.23 -4.27
C GLY A 67 10.16 10.99 -5.15
N ILE A 68 11.39 10.71 -5.59
CA ILE A 68 11.70 9.49 -6.35
C ILE A 68 11.89 8.33 -5.38
N PHE A 69 11.15 7.24 -5.59
CA PHE A 69 11.15 6.10 -4.68
C PHE A 69 11.35 4.79 -5.45
N LEU A 70 12.40 4.04 -5.08
CA LEU A 70 12.68 2.70 -5.61
C LEU A 70 12.14 1.66 -4.63
N ILE A 71 11.14 0.89 -5.07
CA ILE A 71 10.49 -0.15 -4.28
C ILE A 71 11.00 -1.50 -4.75
N ARG A 72 11.42 -2.32 -3.79
CA ARG A 72 11.77 -3.71 -4.07
C ARG A 72 10.50 -4.56 -4.15
N GLY A 73 10.37 -5.33 -5.23
CA GLY A 73 9.13 -5.96 -5.66
C GLY A 73 8.58 -6.98 -4.69
N GLU A 74 9.44 -7.66 -3.91
CA GLU A 74 8.90 -8.52 -2.87
C GLU A 74 8.06 -7.74 -1.87
N ASN A 75 8.42 -6.49 -1.51
CA ASN A 75 7.72 -5.73 -0.46
C ASN A 75 6.37 -5.17 -0.91
N VAL A 76 6.03 -5.32 -2.19
CA VAL A 76 4.74 -4.92 -2.74
C VAL A 76 3.69 -5.99 -2.41
N VAL A 77 2.61 -5.58 -1.77
CA VAL A 77 1.44 -6.43 -1.51
C VAL A 77 0.48 -6.33 -2.68
N LEU A 78 0.12 -5.10 -3.05
CA LEU A 78 -0.73 -4.79 -4.20
C LEU A 78 -0.43 -3.39 -4.71
N LEU A 79 -0.85 -3.14 -5.94
CA LEU A 79 -0.87 -1.81 -6.53
C LEU A 79 -2.10 -1.64 -7.42
N GLY A 80 -2.55 -0.41 -7.59
CA GLY A 80 -3.68 -0.09 -8.44
C GLY A 80 -3.63 1.36 -8.94
N GLU A 81 -4.12 1.56 -10.16
CA GLU A 81 -4.31 2.90 -10.73
C GLU A 81 -5.31 3.70 -9.90
N ILE A 82 -4.98 4.96 -9.63
CA ILE A 82 -5.87 5.88 -8.91
C ILE A 82 -6.77 6.59 -9.92
N ASP A 83 -8.07 6.47 -9.71
CA ASP A 83 -9.08 7.29 -10.38
C ASP A 83 -9.11 8.68 -9.73
N LEU A 84 -8.64 9.69 -10.47
CA LEU A 84 -8.52 11.07 -9.99
C LEU A 84 -9.89 11.70 -9.67
N GLU A 85 -10.94 11.31 -10.39
CA GLU A 85 -12.28 11.86 -10.16
C GLU A 85 -12.80 11.37 -8.81
N LYS A 86 -12.67 10.07 -8.53
CA LYS A 86 -13.09 9.49 -7.24
C LYS A 86 -12.26 9.98 -6.06
N GLU A 87 -11.00 10.32 -6.28
CA GLU A 87 -10.13 10.90 -5.25
C GLU A 87 -10.65 12.28 -4.80
N GLU A 88 -11.16 13.09 -5.72
CA GLU A 88 -11.71 14.42 -5.43
C GLU A 88 -13.01 14.36 -4.61
N TYR A 89 -13.86 13.35 -4.84
CA TYR A 89 -15.11 13.15 -4.10
C TYR A 89 -14.97 12.37 -2.78
N SER A 90 -13.76 12.23 -2.25
CA SER A 90 -13.55 11.49 -1.00
C SER A 90 -14.01 12.29 0.22
N ASP A 91 -14.78 11.66 1.12
CA ASP A 91 -15.21 12.24 2.41
C ASP A 91 -14.07 12.35 3.45
N LEU A 92 -12.82 12.08 3.05
CA LEU A 92 -11.67 12.07 3.94
C LEU A 92 -11.11 13.48 4.17
N ARG A 93 -10.84 13.83 5.43
CA ARG A 93 -10.25 15.12 5.81
C ARG A 93 -8.73 15.06 5.77
N GLN A 94 -8.09 15.92 4.98
CA GLN A 94 -6.65 16.07 5.03
C GLN A 94 -6.22 16.79 6.32
N VAL A 95 -5.20 16.29 7.00
CA VAL A 95 -4.62 16.88 8.21
C VAL A 95 -3.09 17.03 8.07
N PRO A 96 -2.46 17.91 8.86
CA PRO A 96 -1.01 18.04 8.88
C PRO A 96 -0.30 16.73 9.23
N VAL A 97 0.92 16.57 8.72
CA VAL A 97 1.74 15.36 8.92
C VAL A 97 1.95 15.05 10.41
N GLU A 98 2.14 16.08 11.23
CA GLU A 98 2.34 15.91 12.68
C GLU A 98 1.08 15.32 13.36
N GLU A 99 -0.10 15.82 13.01
CA GLU A 99 -1.38 15.35 13.56
C GLU A 99 -1.65 13.89 13.16
N ILE A 100 -1.46 13.54 11.87
CA ILE A 100 -1.71 12.16 11.42
C ILE A 100 -0.72 11.15 12.02
N LEU A 101 0.54 11.54 12.23
CA LEU A 101 1.55 10.66 12.81
C LEU A 101 1.27 10.35 14.28
N VAL A 102 0.75 11.34 15.04
CA VAL A 102 0.30 11.12 16.41
C VAL A 102 -0.91 10.18 16.41
N ALA A 103 -1.92 10.46 15.59
CA ALA A 103 -3.12 9.64 15.50
C ALA A 103 -2.80 8.19 15.07
N GLN A 104 -1.88 8.00 14.13
CA GLN A 104 -1.44 6.68 13.67
C GLN A 104 -0.75 5.90 14.79
N ARG A 105 0.08 6.57 15.60
CA ARG A 105 0.78 5.94 16.72
C ARG A 105 -0.23 5.43 17.76
N GLU A 106 -1.19 6.27 18.13
CA GLU A 106 -2.24 5.91 19.10
C GLU A 106 -3.07 4.72 18.60
N GLU A 107 -3.47 4.72 17.32
CA GLU A 107 -4.21 3.61 16.71
C GLU A 107 -3.39 2.32 16.68
N MET A 108 -2.10 2.41 16.33
CA MET A 108 -1.20 1.26 16.29
C MET A 108 -0.97 0.66 17.67
N GLU A 109 -0.76 1.49 18.70
CA GLU A 109 -0.60 1.05 20.09
C GLU A 109 -1.87 0.35 20.59
N ALA A 110 -3.05 0.93 20.32
CA ALA A 110 -4.33 0.32 20.69
C ALA A 110 -4.56 -1.03 19.99
N LYS A 111 -4.29 -1.11 18.67
CA LYS A 111 -4.38 -2.35 17.89
C LYS A 111 -3.42 -3.42 18.41
N GLN A 112 -2.18 -3.06 18.73
CA GLN A 112 -1.18 -4.00 19.28
C GLN A 112 -1.60 -4.56 20.64
N GLN A 113 -2.18 -3.74 21.52
CA GLN A 113 -2.69 -4.21 22.81
C GLN A 113 -3.84 -5.19 22.63
N LEU A 114 -4.79 -4.87 21.74
CA LEU A 114 -5.93 -5.73 21.44
C LEU A 114 -5.49 -7.06 20.81
N GLU A 115 -4.58 -7.01 19.85
CA GLU A 115 -4.04 -8.19 19.17
C GLU A 115 -3.28 -9.11 20.14
N LYS A 116 -2.52 -8.56 21.10
CA LYS A 116 -1.87 -9.38 22.15
C LYS A 116 -2.89 -10.14 22.99
N ILE A 117 -3.97 -9.48 23.42
CA ILE A 117 -5.03 -10.12 24.21
C ILE A 117 -5.72 -11.21 23.37
N ARG A 118 -6.08 -10.89 22.13
CA ARG A 118 -6.72 -11.81 21.17
C ARG A 118 -5.86 -13.04 20.91
N THR A 119 -4.59 -12.82 20.60
CA THR A 119 -3.60 -13.88 20.31
C THR A 119 -3.44 -14.81 21.49
N ASN A 120 -3.29 -14.28 22.71
CA ASN A 120 -3.19 -15.09 23.92
C ASN A 120 -4.46 -15.92 24.16
N ALA A 121 -5.64 -15.33 23.96
CA ALA A 121 -6.91 -16.04 24.14
C ALA A 121 -7.08 -17.19 23.13
N LEU A 122 -6.74 -16.96 21.86
CA LEU A 122 -6.82 -17.96 20.79
C LEU A 122 -5.78 -19.08 20.98
N HIS A 123 -4.56 -18.72 21.36
CA HIS A 123 -3.50 -19.69 21.65
C HIS A 123 -3.91 -20.62 22.80
N ASN A 124 -4.51 -20.09 23.86
CA ASN A 124 -5.02 -20.90 24.98
C ASN A 124 -6.15 -21.87 24.56
N GLN A 125 -6.81 -21.64 23.43
CA GLN A 125 -7.82 -22.53 22.86
C GLN A 125 -7.24 -23.51 21.82
N GLY A 126 -5.92 -23.48 21.60
CA GLY A 126 -5.23 -24.38 20.66
C GLY A 126 -5.21 -23.91 19.21
N PHE A 127 -5.57 -22.65 18.93
CA PHE A 127 -5.44 -22.07 17.60
C PHE A 127 -3.99 -21.63 17.31
N CYS A 128 -3.53 -21.86 16.08
CA CYS A 128 -2.27 -21.28 15.61
C CYS A 128 -2.44 -19.80 15.29
N VAL A 129 -1.53 -18.97 15.78
CA VAL A 129 -1.53 -17.52 15.53
C VAL A 129 -0.17 -17.13 14.96
N ASP A 130 0.04 -17.45 13.68
CA ASP A 130 1.24 -17.05 12.95
C ASP A 130 1.09 -15.60 12.49
N ASN A 131 1.56 -14.66 13.31
CA ASN A 131 1.72 -13.27 12.90
C ASN A 131 3.20 -13.02 12.58
N ALA A 132 3.54 -13.01 11.28
CA ALA A 132 4.86 -12.56 10.85
C ALA A 132 4.99 -11.07 11.15
N GLN A 133 6.05 -10.69 11.85
CA GLN A 133 6.26 -9.33 12.34
C GLN A 133 6.35 -8.25 11.23
N ASN A 134 6.50 -8.69 9.97
CA ASN A 134 6.64 -7.84 8.79
C ASN A 134 5.41 -7.81 7.89
N ASP A 135 4.31 -8.48 8.25
CA ASP A 135 3.06 -8.51 7.48
C ASP A 135 1.99 -7.66 8.19
N LEU A 136 2.09 -6.34 8.01
CA LEU A 136 1.26 -5.32 8.67
C LEU A 136 0.24 -4.66 7.72
N TYR A 137 -0.01 -5.29 6.56
CA TYR A 137 -0.86 -4.76 5.49
C TYR A 137 -2.36 -4.94 5.71
#